data_AF-A0A409WGQ7-F1
#
_entry.id   AF-A0A409WGQ7-F1
#
_cell.length_a   1.000
_cell.length_b   1.000
_cell.length_c   1.000
_cell.angle_alpha   90.00
_cell.angle_beta   90.00
_cell.angle_gamma   90.00
#
_symmetry.space_group_name_H-M   'P 1'
#
loop_
_entity.id
_entity.type
_entity.pdbx_description
1 polymer ?
#
loop_
_entity_poly.entity_id
_entity_poly.type
_entity_poly.pdbx_seq_one_letter_code
_entity_poly.pdbx_strand_id
1 'polypeptide(L)'
;MTSQIPQPQASFEEILHSSSLPTPGPDYYVARRKIWLTKRPEITRAPPPPSNSRKKLEEVFSRPGAVHNQEIWDNGLDKVWKGLSSGGKLRVSLPMVLIIQIIHAGWLRDKTWPAGLEVRDSGDEQQADGAPSIEATSTGLHSLSIPTFNTSDIMEPMPPRTAISRR
;
A
#
# COMPACT_ATOMS: atom_id res chain seq x y z
N MET A 1 11.09 -19.78 -36.89
CA MET A 1 11.22 -18.87 -35.72
C MET A 1 9.83 -18.66 -35.17
N THR A 2 9.46 -19.37 -34.09
CA THR A 2 8.11 -19.33 -33.52
C THR A 2 8.02 -18.17 -32.54
N SER A 3 7.33 -17.10 -32.92
CA SER A 3 7.07 -15.95 -32.05
C SER A 3 6.14 -16.36 -30.91
N GLN A 4 6.66 -16.46 -29.69
CA GLN A 4 5.87 -16.74 -28.50
C GLN A 4 5.16 -15.45 -28.06
N ILE A 5 3.84 -15.41 -28.24
CA ILE A 5 2.98 -14.32 -27.77
C ILE A 5 2.92 -14.40 -26.24
N PRO A 6 3.22 -13.31 -25.49
CA PRO A 6 3.06 -13.30 -24.04
C PRO A 6 1.56 -13.38 -23.71
N GLN A 7 1.15 -14.46 -23.05
CA GLN A 7 -0.22 -14.64 -22.57
C GLN A 7 -0.55 -13.59 -21.50
N PRO A 8 -1.73 -12.96 -21.54
CA PRO A 8 -2.17 -12.07 -20.47
C PRO A 8 -2.35 -12.87 -19.17
N GLN A 9 -1.77 -12.39 -18.08
CA GLN A 9 -1.97 -13.00 -16.76
C GLN A 9 -3.41 -12.74 -16.29
N ALA A 10 -4.12 -13.78 -15.88
CA ALA A 10 -5.48 -13.66 -15.35
C ALA A 10 -5.53 -12.67 -14.18
N SER A 11 -6.55 -11.81 -14.11
CA SER A 11 -6.69 -10.85 -13.00
C SER A 11 -6.92 -11.57 -11.66
N PHE A 12 -6.71 -10.89 -10.52
CA PHE A 12 -7.02 -11.51 -9.22
C PHE A 12 -8.49 -11.94 -9.14
N GLU A 13 -9.41 -11.11 -9.63
CA GLU A 13 -10.85 -11.41 -9.66
C GLU A 13 -11.15 -12.62 -10.56
N GLU A 14 -10.47 -12.75 -11.70
CA GLU A 14 -10.64 -13.90 -12.59
C GLU A 14 -10.16 -15.21 -11.95
N ILE A 15 -9.07 -15.16 -11.17
CA ILE A 15 -8.59 -16.30 -10.38
C ILE A 15 -9.58 -16.61 -9.25
N LEU A 16 -10.11 -15.58 -8.60
CA LEU A 16 -11.11 -15.73 -7.55
C LEU A 16 -12.38 -16.43 -8.09
N HIS A 17 -12.87 -16.01 -9.26
CA HIS A 17 -14.06 -16.58 -9.90
C HIS A 17 -13.86 -18.00 -10.43
N SER A 18 -12.64 -18.34 -10.87
CA SER A 18 -12.30 -19.69 -11.33
C SER A 18 -11.96 -20.65 -10.18
N SER A 19 -11.70 -20.12 -8.98
CA SER A 19 -11.44 -20.92 -7.78
C SER A 19 -12.72 -21.40 -7.09
N SER A 20 -12.72 -22.63 -6.59
CA SER A 20 -13.79 -23.14 -5.74
C SER A 20 -13.62 -22.65 -4.30
N LEU A 21 -14.36 -21.60 -3.93
CA LEU A 21 -14.36 -21.05 -2.58
C LEU A 21 -15.50 -21.67 -1.74
N PRO A 22 -15.30 -21.84 -0.41
CA PRO A 22 -16.34 -22.30 0.49
C PRO A 22 -17.44 -21.23 0.63
N THR A 23 -18.53 -21.55 1.33
CA THR A 23 -19.59 -20.58 1.61
C THR A 23 -19.05 -19.37 2.39
N PRO A 24 -19.63 -18.17 2.20
CA PRO A 24 -19.19 -16.96 2.89
C PRO A 24 -19.14 -17.15 4.41
N GLY A 25 -17.97 -16.88 5.00
CA GLY A 25 -17.66 -17.13 6.41
C GLY A 25 -16.14 -17.05 6.65
N PRO A 26 -15.65 -17.35 7.87
CA PRO A 26 -14.21 -17.33 8.18
C PRO A 26 -13.37 -18.15 7.20
N ASP A 27 -13.86 -19.33 6.81
CA ASP A 27 -13.17 -20.22 5.87
C ASP A 27 -13.07 -19.61 4.46
N TYR A 28 -14.07 -18.85 4.03
CA TYR A 28 -14.02 -18.09 2.78
C TYR A 28 -12.91 -17.05 2.79
N TYR A 29 -12.77 -16.30 3.89
CA TYR A 29 -11.69 -15.32 4.03
C TYR A 29 -10.31 -15.97 4.02
N VAL A 30 -10.15 -17.10 4.72
CA VAL A 30 -8.90 -17.87 4.72
C VAL A 30 -8.58 -18.35 3.31
N ALA A 31 -9.54 -18.93 2.59
CA ALA A 31 -9.36 -19.41 1.22
C ALA A 31 -9.01 -18.26 0.26
N ARG A 32 -9.76 -17.15 0.28
CA ARG A 32 -9.48 -15.96 -0.52
C ARG A 32 -8.11 -15.35 -0.22
N ARG A 33 -7.71 -15.30 1.06
CA ARG A 33 -6.40 -14.80 1.47
C ARG A 33 -5.27 -15.68 0.95
N LYS A 34 -5.44 -17.01 0.97
CA LYS A 34 -4.46 -17.93 0.38
C LYS A 34 -4.24 -17.62 -1.10
N ILE A 35 -5.32 -17.38 -1.85
CA ILE A 35 -5.23 -17.00 -3.27
C ILE A 35 -4.50 -15.66 -3.42
N TRP A 36 -4.83 -14.66 -2.61
CA TRP A 36 -4.17 -13.34 -2.67
C TRP A 36 -2.67 -13.44 -2.39
N LEU A 37 -2.27 -14.21 -1.38
CA LEU A 37 -0.86 -14.36 -1.01
C LEU A 37 -0.06 -15.27 -1.95
N THR A 38 -0.71 -15.95 -2.90
CA THR A 38 -0.04 -16.85 -3.83
C THR A 38 0.78 -16.03 -4.83
N LYS A 39 2.09 -16.25 -4.84
CA LYS A 39 3.01 -15.58 -5.77
C LYS A 39 2.61 -15.92 -7.20
N ARG A 40 2.31 -14.88 -7.98
CA ARG A 40 2.02 -15.03 -9.40
C ARG A 40 3.33 -15.24 -10.18
N PRO A 41 3.34 -16.08 -11.23
CA PRO A 41 4.46 -16.09 -12.17
C PRO A 41 4.62 -14.70 -12.77
N GLU A 42 5.70 -14.03 -12.38
CA GLU A 42 6.00 -12.70 -12.87
C GLU A 42 6.33 -12.78 -14.36
N ILE A 43 5.61 -12.02 -15.19
CA ILE A 43 6.13 -11.71 -16.52
C ILE A 43 7.35 -10.82 -16.26
N THR A 44 8.51 -11.44 -16.11
CA THR A 44 9.78 -10.73 -15.93
C THR A 44 10.10 -10.03 -17.24
N ARG A 45 9.52 -8.85 -17.46
CA ARG A 45 10.06 -7.92 -18.44
C ARG A 45 11.40 -7.47 -17.88
N ALA A 46 12.48 -7.76 -18.61
CA ALA A 46 13.81 -7.33 -18.19
C ALA A 46 13.76 -5.83 -17.85
N PRO A 47 14.25 -5.42 -16.66
CA PRO A 47 14.22 -4.02 -16.29
C PRO A 47 15.04 -3.23 -17.32
N PRO A 48 14.59 -2.01 -17.66
CA PRO A 48 15.36 -1.15 -18.55
C PRO A 48 16.75 -0.88 -17.94
N PRO A 49 17.78 -0.69 -18.79
CA PRO A 49 19.13 -0.40 -18.31
C PRO A 49 19.13 0.84 -17.41
N PRO A 50 19.93 0.86 -16.34
CA PRO A 50 19.94 1.96 -15.40
C PRO A 50 20.45 3.25 -16.07
N SER A 51 19.70 4.33 -15.88
CA SER A 51 20.13 5.67 -16.31
C SER A 51 21.34 6.13 -15.51
N ASN A 52 22.13 7.08 -16.05
CA ASN A 52 23.27 7.65 -15.33
C ASN A 52 22.87 8.27 -13.98
N SER A 53 21.72 8.94 -13.92
CA SER A 53 21.19 9.49 -12.66
C SER A 53 20.86 8.39 -11.66
N ARG A 54 20.31 7.26 -12.11
CA ARG A 54 20.05 6.10 -11.26
C ARG A 54 21.36 5.51 -10.71
N LYS A 55 22.38 5.34 -11.55
CA LYS A 55 23.70 4.83 -11.11
C LYS A 55 24.33 5.72 -10.05
N LYS A 56 24.24 7.05 -10.21
CA LYS A 56 24.71 8.02 -9.21
C LYS A 56 23.97 7.88 -7.87
N LEU A 57 22.64 7.74 -7.91
CA LEU A 57 21.85 7.49 -6.71
C LEU A 57 22.24 6.17 -6.03
N GLU A 58 22.41 5.10 -6.81
CA GLU A 58 22.86 3.79 -6.30
C GLU A 58 24.23 3.90 -5.64
N GLU A 59 25.19 4.60 -6.25
CA GLU A 59 26.54 4.81 -5.71
C GLU A 59 26.50 5.59 -4.39
N VAL A 60 25.73 6.68 -4.34
CA VAL A 60 25.54 7.51 -3.15
C VAL A 60 24.98 6.68 -1.99
N PHE A 61 23.92 5.92 -2.24
CA PHE A 61 23.26 5.10 -1.21
C PHE A 61 23.98 3.78 -0.91
N SER A 62 24.98 3.40 -1.70
CA SER A 62 25.87 2.27 -1.38
C SER A 62 26.77 2.57 -0.19
N ARG A 63 26.97 3.85 0.16
CA ARG A 63 27.78 4.26 1.30
C ARG A 63 26.96 4.23 2.60
N PRO A 64 27.47 3.61 3.68
CA PRO A 64 26.78 3.64 4.97
C PRO A 64 26.66 5.09 5.47
N GLY A 65 25.49 5.45 6.02
CA GLY A 65 25.24 6.80 6.53
C GLY A 65 24.78 7.84 5.49
N ALA A 66 24.65 7.48 4.21
CA ALA A 66 24.22 8.39 3.14
C ALA A 66 22.90 9.12 3.43
N VAL A 67 21.97 8.45 4.10
CA VAL A 67 20.65 8.99 4.50
C VAL A 67 20.80 10.25 5.38
N HIS A 68 21.81 10.28 6.25
CA HIS A 68 22.03 11.37 7.23
C HIS A 68 22.97 12.46 6.70
N ASN A 69 23.65 12.23 5.57
CA ASN A 69 24.66 13.15 5.06
C ASN A 69 24.00 14.36 4.39
N GLN A 70 24.31 15.56 4.87
CA GLN A 70 23.76 16.82 4.33
C GLN A 70 24.32 17.16 2.95
N GLU A 71 25.60 16.88 2.69
CA GLU A 71 26.22 17.17 1.39
C GLU A 71 25.54 16.37 0.26
N ILE A 72 25.19 15.11 0.54
CA ILE A 72 24.43 14.27 -0.40
C ILE A 72 23.04 14.84 -0.67
N TRP A 73 22.41 15.42 0.35
CA TRP A 73 21.10 16.05 0.23
C TRP A 73 21.13 17.21 -0.76
N ASP A 74 22.08 18.11 -0.55
CA ASP A 74 22.24 19.34 -1.32
C ASP A 74 22.70 19.07 -2.75
N ASN A 75 23.43 17.97 -2.97
CA ASN A 75 23.87 17.50 -4.30
C ASN A 75 22.76 16.90 -5.18
N GLY A 76 21.49 17.16 -4.86
CA GLY A 76 20.35 16.92 -5.75
C GLY A 76 19.34 15.89 -5.25
N LEU A 77 19.60 15.26 -4.11
CA LEU A 77 18.62 14.37 -3.47
C LEU A 77 17.36 15.13 -3.03
N ASP A 78 17.49 16.40 -2.60
CA ASP A 78 16.36 17.29 -2.33
C ASP A 78 15.38 17.42 -3.52
N LYS A 79 15.92 17.52 -4.74
CA LYS A 79 15.10 17.61 -5.97
C LYS A 79 14.35 16.32 -6.25
N VAL A 80 15.00 15.18 -6.00
CA VAL A 80 14.37 13.86 -6.18
C VAL A 80 13.28 13.67 -5.13
N TRP A 81 13.55 14.01 -3.87
CA TRP A 81 12.56 14.00 -2.79
C TRP A 81 11.34 14.87 -3.13
N LYS A 82 11.54 16.15 -3.49
CA LYS A 82 10.46 17.06 -3.89
C LYS A 82 9.62 16.52 -5.05
N GLY A 83 10.27 15.88 -6.03
CA GLY A 83 9.58 15.23 -7.14
C GLY A 83 8.72 14.05 -6.68
N LEU A 84 9.21 13.24 -5.73
CA LEU A 84 8.47 12.11 -5.17
C LEU A 84 7.33 12.56 -4.26
N SER A 85 7.60 13.50 -3.34
CA SER A 85 6.64 13.99 -2.35
C SER A 85 5.47 14.78 -2.98
N SER A 86 5.70 15.41 -4.14
CA SER A 86 4.64 16.09 -4.91
C SER A 86 3.77 15.15 -5.75
N GLY A 87 4.04 13.84 -5.74
CA GLY A 87 3.34 12.86 -6.59
C GLY A 87 3.78 12.91 -8.06
N GLY A 88 4.98 13.44 -8.33
CA GLY A 88 5.55 13.50 -9.66
C GLY A 88 5.75 12.10 -10.28
N LYS A 89 5.38 11.96 -11.55
CA LYS A 89 5.54 10.69 -12.26
C LYS A 89 7.01 10.46 -12.64
N LEU A 90 7.58 9.34 -12.20
CA LEU A 90 8.94 8.95 -12.58
C LEU A 90 9.01 8.59 -14.08
N ARG A 91 9.93 9.22 -14.81
CA ARG A 91 10.20 8.89 -16.22
C ARG A 91 10.86 7.52 -16.39
N VAL A 92 11.64 7.10 -15.40
CA VAL A 92 12.35 5.82 -15.34
C VAL A 92 12.03 5.20 -13.99
N SER A 93 11.70 3.90 -13.96
CA SER A 93 11.46 3.19 -12.71
C SER A 93 12.73 3.18 -11.85
N LEU A 94 12.56 3.44 -10.57
CA LEU A 94 13.62 3.34 -9.57
C LEU A 94 13.43 2.04 -8.76
N PRO A 95 14.52 1.35 -8.38
CA PRO A 95 14.46 0.24 -7.43
C PRO A 95 13.78 0.67 -6.13
N MET A 96 12.94 -0.22 -5.60
CA MET A 96 12.15 0.07 -4.40
C MET A 96 13.03 0.42 -3.19
N VAL A 97 14.17 -0.26 -3.06
CA VAL A 97 15.16 0.01 -2.00
C VAL A 97 15.63 1.46 -2.01
N LEU A 98 15.94 2.03 -3.19
CA LEU A 98 16.37 3.42 -3.30
C LEU A 98 15.25 4.38 -2.92
N ILE A 99 14.03 4.11 -3.38
CA ILE A 99 12.86 4.94 -3.05
C ILE A 99 12.66 4.99 -1.53
N ILE A 100 12.72 3.85 -0.85
CA ILE A 100 12.60 3.77 0.61
C ILE A 100 13.70 4.61 1.28
N GLN A 101 14.95 4.52 0.82
CA GLN A 101 16.06 5.31 1.37
C GLN A 101 15.89 6.82 1.16
N ILE A 102 15.41 7.24 -0.02
CA ILE A 102 15.12 8.65 -0.32
C ILE A 102 14.00 9.18 0.59
N ILE A 103 12.92 8.40 0.75
CA ILE A 103 11.79 8.77 1.62
C ILE A 103 12.26 8.89 3.07
N HIS A 104 13.01 7.90 3.56
CA HIS A 104 13.55 7.93 4.91
C HIS A 104 14.46 9.16 5.14
N ALA A 105 15.32 9.48 4.17
CA ALA A 105 16.15 10.68 4.22
C ALA A 105 15.32 11.97 4.28
N GLY A 106 14.20 12.03 3.55
CA GLY A 106 13.27 13.15 3.59
C GLY A 106 12.58 13.29 4.94
N TRP A 107 12.01 12.20 5.48
CA TRP A 107 11.32 12.24 6.76
C TRP A 107 12.23 12.61 7.94
N LEU A 108 13.49 12.19 7.93
CA LEU A 108 14.46 12.60 8.95
C LEU A 108 14.71 14.12 8.95
N ARG A 109 14.69 14.75 7.77
CA ARG A 109 14.94 16.20 7.63
C ARG A 109 13.71 17.03 7.92
N ASP A 110 12.55 16.57 7.47
CA ASP A 110 11.26 17.20 7.76
C ASP A 110 10.87 17.03 9.25
N LYS A 111 11.65 16.24 10.03
CA LYS A 111 11.36 15.85 11.41
C LYS A 111 10.01 15.14 11.56
N THR A 112 9.49 14.60 10.45
CA THR A 112 8.26 13.82 10.40
C THR A 112 8.47 12.42 10.96
N TRP A 113 9.70 11.90 10.87
CA TRP A 113 10.07 10.64 11.53
C TRP A 113 10.72 10.94 12.89
N PRO A 114 10.23 10.35 13.99
CA PRO A 114 10.84 10.56 15.29
C PRO A 114 12.21 9.85 15.34
N ALA A 115 13.28 10.65 15.40
CA ALA A 115 14.62 10.12 15.63
C ALA A 115 14.74 9.63 17.07
N GLY A 116 15.06 8.34 17.26
CA GLY A 116 15.34 7.77 18.59
C GLY A 116 14.14 7.31 19.41
N LEU A 117 12.91 7.33 18.86
CA LEU A 117 11.81 6.60 19.46
C LEU A 117 11.81 5.17 18.92
N GLU A 118 12.23 4.24 19.78
CA GLU A 118 11.96 2.82 19.56
C GLU A 118 10.44 2.62 19.56
N VAL A 119 9.93 2.03 18.47
CA VAL A 119 8.57 1.49 18.49
C VAL A 119 8.58 0.45 19.59
N ARG A 120 7.87 0.69 20.69
CA ARG A 120 7.58 -0.36 21.66
C ARG A 120 6.91 -1.45 20.84
N ASP A 121 7.57 -2.60 20.67
CA ASP A 121 6.97 -3.76 20.05
C ASP A 121 5.66 -4.00 20.81
N SER A 122 4.55 -3.62 20.19
CA SER A 122 3.21 -3.81 20.75
C SER A 122 2.82 -5.26 20.52
N GLY A 123 3.70 -6.14 20.99
CA GLY A 123 3.59 -7.59 21.08
C GLY A 123 3.64 -8.05 22.53
N ASP A 124 3.43 -7.13 23.50
CA ASP A 124 2.85 -7.53 24.77
C ASP A 124 1.43 -8.04 24.44
N GLU A 125 1.37 -9.33 24.10
CA GLU A 125 0.18 -10.13 24.26
C GLU A 125 -0.43 -9.71 25.59
N GLN A 126 -1.65 -9.19 25.55
CA GLN A 126 -2.39 -8.78 26.72
C GLN A 126 -2.60 -10.03 27.58
N GLN A 127 -1.61 -10.35 28.41
CA GLN A 127 -1.66 -11.41 29.37
C GLN A 127 -2.85 -11.05 30.24
N ALA A 128 -3.92 -11.84 30.10
CA ALA A 128 -5.13 -11.74 30.89
C ALA A 128 -4.75 -12.07 32.33
N ASP A 129 -4.16 -11.11 33.01
CA ASP A 129 -3.82 -11.23 34.42
C ASP A 129 -5.14 -11.23 35.18
N GLY A 130 -5.23 -12.19 36.10
CA GLY A 130 -6.48 -12.77 36.59
C GLY A 130 -7.53 -11.74 36.96
N ALA A 131 -8.74 -11.95 36.42
CA ALA A 131 -9.94 -11.29 36.91
C ALA A 131 -10.05 -11.46 38.44
N PRO A 132 -10.05 -10.39 39.25
CA PRO A 132 -10.78 -10.46 40.50
C PRO A 132 -12.26 -10.54 40.11
N SER A 133 -12.91 -11.62 40.55
CA SER A 133 -14.36 -11.79 40.47
C SER A 133 -15.05 -10.50 40.93
N ILE A 134 -15.59 -9.74 39.98
CA ILE A 134 -16.66 -8.79 40.25
C ILE A 134 -17.95 -9.57 40.14
N GLU A 135 -18.50 -9.87 41.32
CA GLU A 135 -19.78 -10.52 41.53
C GLU A 135 -20.85 -9.96 40.59
N ALA A 136 -21.61 -10.88 40.00
CA ALA A 136 -22.80 -10.59 39.24
C ALA A 136 -23.77 -9.76 40.09
N THR A 137 -23.86 -8.46 39.81
CA THR A 137 -25.02 -7.66 40.19
C THR A 137 -25.79 -7.33 38.92
N SER A 138 -26.85 -8.10 38.71
CA SER A 138 -27.91 -7.87 37.74
C SER A 138 -28.47 -6.46 37.89
N THR A 139 -28.30 -5.59 36.89
CA THR A 139 -29.31 -4.57 36.54
C THR A 139 -29.02 -3.92 35.18
N GLY A 140 -30.03 -3.83 34.31
CA GLY A 140 -30.09 -2.82 33.26
C GLY A 140 -29.95 -3.30 31.81
N LEU A 141 -30.99 -3.93 31.28
CA LEU A 141 -31.25 -3.98 29.83
C LEU A 141 -31.40 -2.55 29.29
N HIS A 142 -30.38 -2.05 28.60
CA HIS A 142 -30.52 -0.88 27.74
C HIS A 142 -30.44 -1.33 26.28
N SER A 143 -31.64 -1.47 25.70
CA SER A 143 -31.89 -1.66 24.28
C SER A 143 -31.18 -0.58 23.47
N LEU A 144 -30.10 -0.93 22.79
CA LEU A 144 -29.50 -0.08 21.78
C LEU A 144 -30.32 -0.21 20.49
N SER A 145 -31.25 0.74 20.31
CA SER A 145 -31.97 0.95 19.06
C SER A 145 -30.96 1.21 17.94
N ILE A 146 -30.88 0.28 17.00
CA ILE A 146 -30.14 0.45 15.75
C ILE A 146 -30.92 1.47 14.91
N PRO A 147 -30.33 2.61 14.50
CA PRO A 147 -30.99 3.48 13.54
C PRO A 147 -31.05 2.76 12.18
N THR A 148 -32.27 2.47 11.74
CA THR A 148 -32.60 2.02 10.39
C THR A 148 -32.18 3.09 9.39
N PHE A 149 -31.15 2.80 8.59
CA PHE A 149 -30.74 3.65 7.49
C PHE A 149 -31.80 3.53 6.37
N ASN A 150 -32.52 4.61 6.13
CA ASN A 150 -33.63 4.66 5.19
C ASN A 150 -33.09 4.71 3.74
N THR A 151 -33.17 3.59 3.02
CA THR A 151 -32.80 3.46 1.60
C THR A 151 -33.89 4.05 0.72
N SER A 152 -34.03 5.37 0.70
CA SER A 152 -35.05 6.03 -0.13
C SER A 152 -34.64 7.44 -0.56
N ASP A 153 -33.40 7.65 -1.00
CA ASP A 153 -33.04 8.92 -1.67
C ASP A 153 -31.79 8.85 -2.57
N ILE A 154 -31.64 7.75 -3.34
CA ILE A 154 -30.65 7.66 -4.43
C ILE A 154 -31.39 7.21 -5.68
N MET A 155 -32.15 8.13 -6.27
CA MET A 155 -32.52 8.09 -7.69
C MET A 155 -32.65 9.53 -8.17
N GLU A 156 -31.51 10.17 -8.42
CA GLU A 156 -31.47 11.40 -9.21
C GLU A 156 -31.25 11.00 -10.68
N PRO A 157 -32.20 11.24 -11.60
CA PRO A 157 -32.06 10.87 -13.00
C PRO A 157 -31.07 11.79 -13.71
N MET A 158 -30.02 11.17 -14.26
CA MET A 158 -28.94 11.83 -15.00
C MET A 158 -29.48 12.57 -16.25
N PRO A 159 -29.09 13.84 -16.49
CA PRO A 159 -29.49 14.55 -17.70
C PRO A 159 -28.71 14.07 -18.96
N PRO A 160 -29.31 14.14 -20.16
CA PRO A 160 -28.71 13.63 -21.38
C PRO A 160 -27.53 14.51 -21.86
N ARG A 161 -26.44 13.84 -22.27
CA ARG A 161 -25.28 14.46 -22.92
C ARG A 161 -25.65 15.03 -24.29
N THR A 162 -25.60 16.35 -24.43
CA THR A 162 -25.63 17.01 -25.74
C THR A 162 -24.30 16.79 -26.48
N ALA A 163 -24.38 16.26 -27.70
CA ALA A 163 -23.25 16.12 -28.61
C ALA A 163 -22.89 17.48 -29.21
N ILE A 164 -21.69 17.98 -28.93
CA ILE A 164 -21.11 19.13 -29.65
C ILE A 164 -20.62 18.64 -31.01
N SER A 165 -21.35 19.03 -32.05
CA SER A 165 -20.93 18.95 -33.45
C SER A 165 -19.87 20.03 -33.69
N ARG A 166 -18.63 19.62 -33.98
CA ARG A 166 -17.60 20.53 -34.51
C ARG A 166 -17.78 20.61 -36.03
N ARG A 167 -18.04 21.81 -36.53
CA ARG A 167 -17.70 22.19 -37.90
C ARG A 167 -16.23 22.56 -37.97
#